data_AF-A0AAW3A4S8-F1
#
_entry.id   AF-A0AAW3A4S8-F1
#
_cell.length_a   1.000
_cell.length_b   1.000
_cell.length_c   1.000
_cell.angle_alpha   90.00
_cell.angle_beta   90.00
_cell.angle_gamma   90.00
#
_symmetry.space_group_name_H-M   'P 1'
#
loop_
_entity.id
_entity.type
_entity.pdbx_description
1 polymer ?
#
loop_
_entity_poly.entity_id
_entity_poly.type
_entity_poly.pdbx_seq_one_letter_code
_entity_poly.pdbx_strand_id
1 'polypeptide(L)'
;MGDPKQKKKVSAPDWTGTEQGIEAAKAYLRQGGIVDFYEMISRCVLQDHPSDLVEYCLRIVRDIMNGTEITAGADYQPKKIEDNNYMCEKNVNGFLDGWILALLHERPGTELERMQFHRQYLEGLRGGLGKV
;
A
#
# COMPACT_ATOMS: atom_id res chain seq x y z
N MET A 1 33.31 3.87 -11.14
CA MET A 1 32.39 2.72 -11.27
C MET A 1 31.20 3.04 -10.39
N GLY A 2 30.15 3.64 -10.96
CA GLY A 2 29.01 4.17 -10.21
C GLY A 2 27.89 3.13 -10.16
N ASP A 3 27.48 2.76 -8.95
CA ASP A 3 26.46 1.73 -8.71
C ASP A 3 25.12 2.04 -9.39
N PRO A 4 24.41 1.01 -9.89
CA PRO A 4 23.21 1.18 -10.69
C PRO A 4 22.00 1.43 -9.80
N LYS A 5 21.35 2.59 -10.02
CA LYS A 5 19.92 2.84 -9.75
C LYS A 5 19.46 2.46 -8.34
N GLN A 6 19.72 3.35 -7.38
CA GLN A 6 18.85 3.46 -6.20
C GLN A 6 17.42 3.64 -6.71
N LYS A 7 16.57 2.62 -6.52
CA LYS A 7 15.11 2.78 -6.58
C LYS A 7 14.81 3.96 -5.66
N LYS A 8 14.30 5.07 -6.20
CA LYS A 8 13.91 6.24 -5.40
C LYS A 8 12.90 5.73 -4.38
N LYS A 9 13.33 5.46 -3.15
CA LYS A 9 12.41 5.20 -2.04
C LYS A 9 11.53 6.45 -1.98
N VAL A 10 10.22 6.28 -2.10
CA VAL A 10 9.29 7.38 -1.85
C VAL A 10 9.61 7.85 -0.43
N SER A 11 10.09 9.07 -0.29
CA SER A 11 10.42 9.65 1.01
C SER A 11 9.15 10.17 1.68
N ALA A 12 9.22 10.41 2.98
CA ALA A 12 8.16 11.15 3.67
C ALA A 12 7.93 12.52 2.97
N PRO A 13 6.67 12.98 2.85
CA PRO A 13 6.39 14.30 2.30
C PRO A 13 7.02 15.42 3.13
N ASP A 14 7.47 16.49 2.48
CA ASP A 14 8.17 17.61 3.13
C ASP A 14 7.35 18.25 4.27
N TRP A 15 6.02 18.25 4.14
CA TRP A 15 5.10 18.80 5.14
C TRP A 15 5.02 17.97 6.43
N THR A 16 5.60 16.77 6.46
CA THR A 16 5.65 15.88 7.64
C THR A 16 6.91 16.08 8.50
N GLY A 17 7.73 17.09 8.21
CA GLY A 17 8.96 17.39 8.96
C GLY A 17 8.77 18.00 10.36
N THR A 18 7.53 18.32 10.75
CA THR A 18 7.20 18.91 12.06
C THR A 18 6.22 18.02 12.84
N GLU A 19 6.15 18.19 14.15
CA GLU A 19 5.18 17.48 14.99
C GLU A 19 3.73 17.70 14.52
N GLN A 20 3.39 18.96 14.18
CA GLN A 20 2.08 19.32 13.63
C GLN A 20 1.82 18.62 12.29
N GLY A 21 2.83 18.53 11.42
CA GLY A 21 2.76 17.80 10.16
C GLY A 21 2.52 16.30 10.37
N ILE A 22 3.20 15.70 11.35
CA ILE A 22 3.00 14.30 11.73
C ILE A 22 1.57 14.08 12.25
N GLU A 23 1.05 14.96 13.11
CA GLU A 23 -0.33 14.84 13.60
C GLU A 23 -1.36 15.03 12.48
N ALA A 24 -1.12 15.94 11.53
CA ALA A 24 -1.97 16.09 10.35
C ALA A 24 -1.93 14.83 9.45
N ALA A 25 -0.78 14.18 9.28
CA ALA A 25 -0.67 12.92 8.55
C ALA A 25 -1.44 11.79 9.23
N LYS A 26 -1.29 11.65 10.56
CA LYS A 26 -2.07 10.68 11.33
C LYS A 26 -3.56 10.94 11.24
N ALA A 27 -3.98 12.21 11.34
CA ALA A 27 -5.38 12.59 11.22
C ALA A 27 -5.94 12.23 9.84
N TYR A 28 -5.20 12.53 8.77
CA TYR A 28 -5.57 12.17 7.41
C TYR A 28 -5.70 10.65 7.23
N LEU A 29 -4.72 9.86 7.69
CA LEU A 29 -4.78 8.39 7.57
C LEU A 29 -5.96 7.78 8.36
N ARG A 30 -6.38 8.40 9.45
CA ARG A 30 -7.56 7.95 10.21
C ARG A 30 -8.89 8.35 9.56
N GLN A 31 -8.89 9.19 8.53
CA GLN A 31 -10.11 9.61 7.85
C GLN A 31 -10.56 8.59 6.80
N GLY A 32 -11.86 8.35 6.76
CA GLY A 32 -12.56 7.67 5.66
C GLY A 32 -12.00 6.29 5.30
N GLY A 33 -11.67 5.46 6.27
CA GLY A 33 -11.35 4.04 6.06
C GLY A 33 -9.98 3.73 5.45
N ILE A 34 -9.03 4.68 5.39
CA ILE A 34 -7.68 4.41 4.85
C ILE A 34 -6.96 3.34 5.67
N VAL A 35 -6.99 3.44 7.01
CA VAL A 35 -6.42 2.40 7.88
C VAL A 35 -7.07 1.05 7.61
N ASP A 36 -8.40 0.99 7.60
CA ASP A 36 -9.15 -0.26 7.35
C ASP A 36 -8.78 -0.88 5.99
N PHE A 37 -8.61 -0.05 4.96
CA PHE A 37 -8.15 -0.50 3.64
C PHE A 37 -6.76 -1.16 3.71
N TYR A 38 -5.76 -0.51 4.33
CA TYR A 38 -4.42 -1.09 4.43
C TYR A 38 -4.37 -2.30 5.36
N GLU A 39 -5.19 -2.34 6.40
CA GLU A 39 -5.34 -3.52 7.27
C GLU A 39 -5.93 -4.70 6.49
N MET A 40 -6.97 -4.47 5.69
CA MET A 40 -7.55 -5.48 4.80
C MET A 40 -6.50 -5.97 3.80
N ILE A 41 -5.80 -5.08 3.09
CA ILE A 41 -4.73 -5.46 2.16
C ILE A 41 -3.66 -6.31 2.86
N SER A 42 -3.21 -5.88 4.05
CA SER A 42 -2.21 -6.60 4.83
C SER A 42 -2.68 -8.00 5.21
N ARG A 43 -3.96 -8.15 5.60
CA ARG A 43 -4.58 -9.45 5.89
C ARG A 43 -4.61 -10.33 4.65
N CYS A 44 -5.06 -9.82 3.51
CA CYS A 44 -5.08 -10.54 2.24
C CYS A 44 -3.70 -11.08 1.86
N VAL A 45 -2.68 -10.21 1.93
CA VAL A 45 -1.29 -10.55 1.58
C VAL A 45 -0.72 -11.61 2.53
N LEU A 46 -0.96 -11.50 3.83
CA LEU A 46 -0.51 -12.48 4.82
C LEU A 46 -1.26 -13.82 4.72
N GLN A 47 -2.51 -13.81 4.27
CA GLN A 47 -3.30 -15.03 4.13
C GLN A 47 -2.90 -15.82 2.87
N ASP A 48 -2.72 -15.12 1.75
CA ASP A 48 -2.57 -15.76 0.43
C ASP A 48 -1.12 -15.92 -0.02
N HIS A 49 -0.17 -15.26 0.66
CA HIS A 49 1.27 -15.24 0.34
C HIS A 49 1.55 -15.08 -1.17
N PRO A 50 0.99 -14.04 -1.83
CA PRO A 50 1.10 -13.92 -3.28
C PRO A 50 2.56 -13.83 -3.73
N SER A 51 2.86 -14.47 -4.86
CA SER A 51 4.19 -14.42 -5.47
C SER A 51 4.51 -13.04 -6.06
N ASP A 52 3.48 -12.31 -6.51
CA ASP A 52 3.52 -10.93 -7.01
C ASP A 52 2.54 -10.05 -6.20
N LEU A 53 3.09 -9.16 -5.36
CA LEU A 53 2.32 -8.25 -4.52
C LEU A 53 1.55 -7.21 -5.34
N VAL A 54 2.13 -6.72 -6.43
CA VAL A 54 1.56 -5.61 -7.21
C VAL A 54 0.32 -6.10 -7.94
N GLU A 55 0.43 -7.21 -8.67
CA GLU A 55 -0.72 -7.78 -9.38
C GLU A 55 -1.83 -8.23 -8.43
N TYR A 56 -1.45 -8.85 -7.31
CA TYR A 56 -2.41 -9.30 -6.31
C TYR A 56 -3.20 -8.13 -5.70
N CYS A 57 -2.51 -7.08 -5.24
CA CYS A 57 -3.17 -5.90 -4.67
C CYS A 57 -3.98 -5.14 -5.74
N LEU A 58 -3.51 -5.08 -6.98
CA LEU A 58 -4.23 -4.42 -8.06
C LEU A 58 -5.53 -5.13 -8.41
N ARG A 59 -5.52 -6.47 -8.37
CA ARG A 59 -6.75 -7.26 -8.50
C ARG A 59 -7.75 -6.90 -7.39
N ILE A 60 -7.33 -6.89 -6.13
CA ILE A 60 -8.18 -6.52 -4.99
C ILE A 60 -8.78 -5.12 -5.18
N VAL A 61 -7.95 -4.14 -5.55
CA VAL A 61 -8.43 -2.76 -5.79
C VAL A 61 -9.47 -2.72 -6.91
N ARG A 62 -9.24 -3.46 -8.00
CA ARG A 62 -10.22 -3.54 -9.12
C ARG A 62 -11.51 -4.22 -8.68
N ASP A 63 -11.42 -5.27 -7.88
CA ASP A 63 -12.58 -5.99 -7.35
C ASP A 63 -13.44 -5.06 -6.47
N ILE A 64 -12.83 -4.29 -5.56
CA ILE A 64 -13.52 -3.29 -4.73
C ILE A 64 -14.19 -2.22 -5.60
N MET A 65 -13.47 -1.70 -6.60
CA MET A 65 -14.03 -0.70 -7.53
C MET A 65 -15.21 -1.23 -8.34
N ASN A 66 -15.27 -2.54 -8.58
CA ASN A 66 -16.37 -3.21 -9.26
C ASN A 66 -17.52 -3.61 -8.32
N GLY A 67 -17.41 -3.33 -7.02
CA GLY A 67 -18.41 -3.67 -6.01
C GLY A 67 -18.34 -5.13 -5.53
N THR A 68 -17.24 -5.84 -5.79
CA THR A 68 -17.03 -7.21 -5.31
C THR A 68 -16.60 -7.19 -3.84
N GLU A 69 -17.29 -7.97 -3.01
CA GLU A 69 -16.88 -8.16 -1.62
C GLU A 69 -15.56 -8.96 -1.55
N ILE A 70 -14.58 -8.41 -0.85
CA ILE A 70 -13.30 -9.09 -0.62
C ILE A 70 -13.45 -10.00 0.60
N THR A 71 -13.60 -11.29 0.36
CA THR A 71 -13.62 -12.32 1.41
C THR A 71 -12.20 -12.69 1.82
N ALA A 72 -11.41 -11.73 2.29
CA ALA A 72 -10.23 -12.08 3.07
C ALA A 72 -10.74 -12.57 4.43
N GLY A 73 -10.46 -13.84 4.75
CA GLY A 73 -11.16 -14.60 5.77
C GLY A 73 -11.35 -13.80 7.05
N ALA A 74 -12.60 -13.67 7.49
CA ALA A 74 -12.96 -13.03 8.76
C ALA A 74 -12.48 -13.85 9.99
N ASP A 75 -11.88 -15.01 9.75
CA ASP A 75 -11.42 -15.92 10.78
C ASP A 75 -10.01 -15.57 11.23
N TYR A 76 -9.84 -15.44 12.55
CA TYR A 76 -8.54 -15.26 13.19
C TYR A 76 -7.59 -16.41 12.81
N GLN A 77 -6.56 -16.09 12.03
CA GLN A 77 -5.46 -16.99 11.71
C GLN A 77 -4.26 -16.61 12.57
N PRO A 78 -3.80 -17.48 13.50
CA PRO A 78 -2.61 -17.19 14.29
C PRO A 78 -1.40 -17.08 13.36
N LYS A 79 -0.61 -16.02 13.57
CA LYS A 79 0.60 -15.73 12.77
C LYS A 79 1.57 -16.91 12.82
N LYS A 80 1.93 -17.43 11.65
CA LYS A 80 2.90 -18.52 11.49
C LYS A 80 4.31 -17.96 11.33
N ILE A 81 5.33 -18.78 11.60
CA ILE A 81 6.74 -18.42 11.33
C ILE A 81 6.94 -18.15 9.83
N GLU A 82 6.25 -18.90 8.98
CA GLU A 82 6.22 -18.75 7.53
C GLU A 82 5.82 -17.33 7.10
N ASP A 83 4.90 -16.68 7.82
CA ASP A 83 4.48 -15.31 7.54
C ASP A 83 5.65 -14.32 7.71
N ASN A 84 6.49 -14.52 8.73
CA ASN A 84 7.65 -13.65 8.93
C ASN A 84 8.68 -13.82 7.81
N ASN A 85 8.92 -15.05 7.36
CA ASN A 85 9.82 -15.32 6.24
C ASN A 85 9.28 -14.68 4.97
N TYR A 86 7.99 -14.88 4.67
CA TYR A 86 7.31 -14.27 3.53
C TYR A 86 7.41 -12.74 3.55
N MET A 87 7.09 -12.10 4.68
CA MET A 87 7.14 -10.64 4.82
C MET A 87 8.53 -10.07 4.53
N CYS A 88 9.57 -10.75 4.99
CA CYS A 88 10.97 -10.40 4.74
C CYS A 88 11.37 -10.64 3.28
N GLU A 89 11.12 -11.85 2.76
CA GLU A 89 11.52 -12.26 1.40
C GLU A 89 10.87 -11.42 0.32
N LYS A 90 9.58 -11.08 0.48
CA LYS A 90 8.83 -10.25 -0.47
C LYS A 90 8.93 -8.76 -0.19
N ASN A 91 9.63 -8.35 0.87
CA ASN A 91 9.74 -6.96 1.31
C ASN A 91 8.36 -6.27 1.41
N VAL A 92 7.40 -6.95 2.02
CA VAL A 92 6.00 -6.48 2.11
C VAL A 92 5.92 -5.14 2.84
N ASN A 93 6.68 -4.96 3.92
CA ASN A 93 6.75 -3.69 4.65
C ASN A 93 7.17 -2.55 3.72
N GLY A 94 8.25 -2.73 2.94
CA GLY A 94 8.71 -1.70 2.01
C GLY A 94 7.73 -1.41 0.87
N PHE A 95 6.95 -2.41 0.44
CA PHE A 95 5.85 -2.22 -0.51
C PHE A 95 4.71 -1.38 0.09
N LEU A 96 4.23 -1.72 1.28
CA LEU A 96 3.17 -0.99 1.97
C LEU A 96 3.60 0.43 2.35
N ASP A 97 4.81 0.59 2.89
CA ASP A 97 5.40 1.90 3.22
C ASP A 97 5.44 2.80 1.99
N GLY A 98 5.94 2.28 0.86
CA GLY A 98 5.99 3.04 -0.40
C GLY A 98 4.62 3.50 -0.88
N TRP A 99 3.59 2.67 -0.68
CA TRP A 99 2.22 2.98 -1.07
C TRP A 99 1.59 4.02 -0.15
N ILE A 100 1.75 3.90 1.16
CA ILE A 100 1.26 4.85 2.15
C ILE A 100 1.93 6.22 1.97
N LEU A 101 3.25 6.23 1.74
CA LEU A 101 3.98 7.47 1.50
C LEU A 101 3.51 8.16 0.23
N ALA A 102 3.28 7.41 -0.85
CA ALA A 102 2.71 7.98 -2.07
C ALA A 102 1.29 8.54 -1.84
N LEU A 103 0.47 7.89 -1.02
CA LEU A 103 -0.86 8.38 -0.66
C LEU A 103 -0.76 9.71 0.13
N LEU A 104 0.21 9.82 1.03
CA LEU A 104 0.45 11.05 1.80
C LEU A 104 0.98 12.22 0.96
N HIS A 105 1.70 11.92 -0.13
CA HIS A 105 2.11 12.93 -1.12
C HIS A 105 0.91 13.47 -1.89
N GLU A 106 0.10 12.59 -2.48
CA GLU A 106 -1.05 12.98 -3.31
C GLU A 106 -2.24 13.52 -2.50
N ARG A 107 -2.45 12.97 -1.30
CA ARG A 107 -3.49 13.37 -0.33
C ARG A 107 -4.89 13.57 -0.94
N PRO A 108 -5.42 12.57 -1.69
CA PRO A 108 -6.77 12.63 -2.26
C PRO A 108 -7.84 12.92 -1.19
N GLY A 109 -8.81 13.78 -1.52
CA GLY A 109 -9.79 14.32 -0.58
C GLY A 109 -11.08 13.51 -0.48
N THR A 110 -11.38 12.69 -1.49
CA THR A 110 -12.61 11.88 -1.55
C THR A 110 -12.31 10.38 -1.64
N GLU A 111 -13.31 9.55 -1.33
CA GLU A 111 -13.20 8.09 -1.50
C GLU A 111 -12.96 7.68 -2.96
N LEU A 112 -13.64 8.35 -3.91
CA LEU A 112 -13.44 8.10 -5.34
C LEU A 112 -12.00 8.41 -5.77
N GLU A 113 -11.46 9.57 -5.37
CA GLU A 113 -10.08 9.95 -5.65
C GLU A 113 -9.09 8.97 -5.01
N ARG A 114 -9.38 8.49 -3.79
CA ARG A 114 -8.55 7.48 -3.11
C ARG A 114 -8.52 6.16 -3.88
N MET A 115 -9.67 5.64 -4.30
CA MET A 115 -9.72 4.41 -5.10
C MET A 115 -9.03 4.56 -6.45
N GLN A 116 -9.16 5.72 -7.11
CA GLN A 116 -8.42 6.01 -8.33
C GLN A 116 -6.91 6.06 -8.10
N PHE A 117 -6.46 6.71 -7.02
CA PHE A 117 -5.07 6.73 -6.60
C PHE A 117 -4.52 5.31 -6.40
N HIS A 118 -5.21 4.47 -5.62
CA HIS A 118 -4.79 3.10 -5.34
C HIS A 118 -4.57 2.30 -6.63
N ARG A 119 -5.51 2.39 -7.58
CA ARG A 119 -5.39 1.73 -8.88
C ARG A 119 -4.21 2.26 -9.68
N GLN A 120 -4.11 3.58 -9.84
CA GLN A 120 -3.06 4.21 -10.66
C GLN A 120 -1.67 3.96 -10.11
N TYR A 121 -1.50 4.03 -8.78
CA TYR A 121 -0.23 3.74 -8.12
C TYR A 121 0.24 2.31 -8.43
N LEU A 122 -0.63 1.32 -8.24
CA LEU A 122 -0.31 -0.08 -8.50
C LEU A 122 -0.11 -0.38 -9.99
N GLU A 123 -0.88 0.24 -10.88
CA GLU A 123 -0.67 0.15 -12.33
C GLU A 123 0.68 0.74 -12.75
N GLY A 124 1.09 1.85 -12.13
CA GLY A 124 2.41 2.46 -12.32
C GLY A 124 3.56 1.56 -11.84
N LEU A 125 3.37 0.85 -10.73
CA LEU A 125 4.32 -0.16 -10.26
C LEU A 125 4.41 -1.35 -11.23
N ARG A 126 3.27 -1.83 -11.75
CA ARG A 126 3.22 -2.96 -12.70
C ARG A 126 3.90 -2.64 -14.02
N GLY A 127 3.67 -1.44 -14.56
CA GLY A 127 4.30 -0.97 -15.80
C GLY A 127 5.81 -0.78 -15.70
N GLY A 128 6.37 -0.95 -14.50
CA GLY A 128 7.79 -0.99 -14.24
C GLY A 128 8.52 0.25 -14.68
N LEU A 129 7.97 1.46 -14.49
CA LEU A 129 8.60 2.75 -14.82
C LEU A 129 7.68 3.89 -14.33
N GLY A 130 8.10 4.64 -13.31
CA GLY A 130 8.59 5.99 -13.58
C GLY A 130 9.56 6.05 -14.75
N LYS A 131 9.03 6.20 -15.97
CA LYS A 131 9.73 6.80 -17.12
C LYS A 131 9.20 8.21 -17.24
N VAL A 132 9.73 9.12 -16.43
CA VAL A 132 10.05 10.50 -16.82
C VAL A 132 11.22 10.94 -15.94
#